data_AF-A0A1G8W9U0-F1
#
_entry.id   AF-A0A1G8W9U0-F1
#
_cell.length_a   1.000
_cell.length_b   1.000
_cell.length_c   1.000
_cell.angle_alpha   90.00
_cell.angle_beta   90.00
_cell.angle_gamma   90.00
#
_symmetry.space_group_name_H-M   'P 1'
#
loop_
_entity.id
_entity.type
_entity.pdbx_description
1 polymer ?
#
loop_
_entity_poly.entity_id
_entity_poly.type
_entity_poly.pdbx_seq_one_letter_code
_entity_poly.pdbx_strand_id
1 'polypeptide(L)'
;MKSVFKVFGIILGVMMMLHLFGCEKPISNKDNDVNANAEVNNIVNKNEPIADVESLDITEEDLINSAIGDNIVFDYYEAVVATVGGNDSEEYVLYTCDYNGYLILIRYETPDGEPEKSYARLVPASTFDDCMKAVKKYKMTKWKDEIGINGKKYVVRFSQGDEYYRITSESMPENGMDAFDAIRNIMISAWGAGIKK
;
A
#
# COMPACT_ATOMS: atom_id res chain seq x y z
N MET A 1 34.33 63.36 21.74
CA MET A 1 33.38 62.69 22.67
C MET A 1 33.92 61.28 22.89
N LYS A 2 34.73 60.98 23.92
CA LYS A 2 34.47 60.79 25.37
C LYS A 2 33.42 59.69 25.68
N SER A 3 33.89 58.77 26.54
CA SER A 3 33.24 57.64 27.25
C SER A 3 33.00 56.37 26.43
N VAL A 4 33.65 55.20 26.64
CA VAL A 4 34.33 54.55 27.77
C VAL A 4 33.41 54.08 28.92
N PHE A 5 33.50 52.77 29.19
CA PHE A 5 33.23 52.02 30.44
C PHE A 5 31.76 51.78 30.81
N LYS A 6 31.31 50.67 31.41
CA LYS A 6 31.80 49.34 31.90
C LYS A 6 30.52 48.76 32.58
N VAL A 7 30.22 47.47 32.66
CA VAL A 7 30.64 46.55 33.74
C VAL A 7 29.79 45.26 33.59
N PHE A 8 30.47 44.12 33.52
CA PHE A 8 30.28 42.82 34.22
C PHE A 8 28.92 42.52 34.88
N GLY A 9 28.39 41.29 34.90
CA GLY A 9 28.93 39.97 34.62
C GLY A 9 28.23 38.97 35.55
N ILE A 10 27.94 37.75 35.10
CA ILE A 10 27.90 36.56 35.95
C ILE A 10 28.52 35.41 35.16
N ILE A 11 29.61 34.93 35.74
CA ILE A 11 30.44 33.80 35.37
C ILE A 11 29.97 32.59 36.20
N LEU A 12 30.29 31.39 35.72
CA LEU A 12 30.41 30.13 36.48
C LEU A 12 29.14 29.30 36.72
N GLY A 13 29.04 28.20 35.97
CA GLY A 13 28.13 27.09 36.23
C GLY A 13 28.45 25.83 35.42
N VAL A 14 29.72 25.64 35.05
CA VAL A 14 30.21 24.42 34.39
C VAL A 14 31.50 24.00 35.08
N MET A 15 31.42 23.12 36.08
CA MET A 15 32.44 22.12 36.41
C MET A 15 32.09 21.38 37.70
N MET A 16 32.42 20.07 37.69
CA MET A 16 32.64 19.20 38.85
C MET A 16 31.41 18.75 39.65
N MET A 17 30.91 17.56 39.31
CA MET A 17 31.01 16.43 40.24
C MET A 17 30.98 15.12 39.46
N LEU A 18 32.16 14.55 39.27
CA LEU A 18 32.35 13.18 38.81
C LEU A 18 33.28 12.50 39.81
N HIS A 19 32.82 11.33 40.28
CA HIS A 19 33.52 10.21 40.92
C HIS A 19 33.22 9.93 42.40
N LEU A 20 33.13 8.61 42.63
CA LEU A 20 33.26 7.82 43.86
C LEU A 20 31.89 7.49 44.52
N PHE A 21 31.39 6.25 44.64
CA PHE A 21 31.97 4.91 44.61
C PHE A 21 30.89 3.87 44.23
N GLY A 22 31.29 2.77 43.59
CA GLY A 22 30.44 1.59 43.40
C GLY A 22 31.09 0.54 42.50
N CYS A 23 32.24 0.00 42.93
CA CYS A 23 32.96 -1.11 42.30
C CYS A 23 32.43 -2.46 42.82
N GLU A 24 32.68 -3.51 42.04
CA GLU A 24 32.53 -4.97 42.28
C GLU A 24 31.18 -5.60 41.88
N LYS A 25 31.10 -6.62 40.99
CA LYS A 25 32.07 -7.63 40.52
C LYS A 25 31.72 -8.16 39.10
N PRO A 26 32.69 -8.76 38.37
CA PRO A 26 32.48 -9.41 37.08
C PRO A 26 32.34 -10.94 37.19
N ILE A 27 31.48 -11.56 36.37
CA ILE A 27 31.45 -13.00 36.06
C ILE A 27 31.02 -13.11 34.58
N SER A 28 31.98 -13.26 33.66
CA SER A 28 32.40 -14.51 32.98
C SER A 28 31.55 -14.90 31.77
N ASN A 29 32.15 -14.77 30.58
CA ASN A 29 31.74 -15.36 29.30
C ASN A 29 31.35 -16.83 29.41
N LYS A 30 30.33 -17.22 28.64
CA LYS A 30 30.42 -18.40 27.76
C LYS A 30 29.75 -18.09 26.44
N ASP A 31 30.56 -18.24 25.39
CA ASP A 31 30.13 -18.40 24.00
C ASP A 31 29.06 -19.49 23.91
N ASN A 32 28.06 -19.24 23.06
CA ASN A 32 27.41 -20.27 22.27
C ASN A 32 26.76 -19.57 21.07
N ASP A 33 27.54 -19.45 20.01
CA ASP A 33 27.02 -19.53 18.66
C ASP A 33 26.30 -20.88 18.52
N VAL A 34 24.96 -20.85 18.55
CA VAL A 34 24.14 -21.88 17.92
C VAL A 34 23.04 -21.18 17.14
N ASN A 35 23.26 -21.19 15.83
CA ASN A 35 22.29 -21.05 14.76
C ASN A 35 20.89 -21.56 15.15
N ALA A 36 19.93 -20.65 15.29
CA ALA A 36 18.50 -20.95 15.32
C ALA A 36 17.83 -20.31 14.10
N ASN A 37 18.25 -20.75 12.90
CA ASN A 37 17.29 -20.89 11.81
C ASN A 37 16.18 -21.84 12.25
N ALA A 38 14.95 -21.50 11.86
CA ALA A 38 13.71 -22.23 12.06
C ALA A 38 13.02 -22.02 13.41
N GLU A 39 12.37 -20.86 13.56
CA GLU A 39 11.01 -20.81 14.10
C GLU A 39 10.30 -19.56 13.54
N VAL A 40 10.07 -19.58 12.23
CA VAL A 40 8.92 -18.87 11.65
C VAL A 40 7.71 -19.55 12.25
N ASN A 41 7.23 -19.03 13.38
CA ASN A 41 5.94 -19.40 13.93
C ASN A 41 4.90 -19.04 12.88
N ASN A 42 4.58 -20.09 12.12
CA ASN A 42 3.51 -20.21 11.18
C ASN A 42 2.23 -19.93 11.96
N ILE A 43 1.88 -18.65 12.11
CA ILE A 43 0.49 -18.25 12.31
C ILE A 43 -0.17 -18.54 10.96
N VAL A 44 -0.41 -19.84 10.74
CA VAL A 44 -1.50 -20.31 9.91
C VAL A 44 -2.70 -19.70 10.60
N ASN A 45 -3.13 -18.55 10.11
CA ASN A 45 -4.48 -18.09 10.33
C ASN A 45 -5.32 -19.23 9.74
N LYS A 46 -5.82 -20.10 10.63
CA LYS A 46 -6.83 -21.07 10.28
C LYS A 46 -8.06 -20.23 9.93
N ASN A 47 -8.11 -19.76 8.70
CA ASN A 47 -9.37 -19.42 8.08
C ASN A 47 -10.14 -20.73 8.09
N GLU A 48 -11.04 -20.85 9.07
CA GLU A 48 -12.14 -21.79 9.00
C GLU A 48 -12.72 -21.71 7.58
N PRO A 49 -13.09 -22.85 6.97
CA PRO A 49 -13.67 -22.84 5.64
C PRO A 49 -14.91 -21.95 5.69
N ILE A 50 -14.78 -20.76 5.12
CA ILE A 50 -15.86 -19.80 4.96
C ILE A 50 -16.86 -20.51 4.05
N ALA A 51 -18.09 -20.67 4.54
CA ALA A 51 -19.17 -21.43 3.92
C ALA A 51 -19.11 -21.40 2.38
N ASP A 52 -19.12 -22.60 1.78
CA ASP A 52 -18.91 -22.90 0.37
C ASP A 52 -19.38 -21.80 -0.60
N VAL A 53 -18.53 -20.83 -0.90
CA VAL A 53 -18.76 -19.86 -1.98
C VAL A 53 -18.81 -20.58 -3.34
N GLU A 54 -18.21 -21.77 -3.44
CA GLU A 54 -18.40 -22.66 -4.57
C GLU A 54 -19.86 -23.10 -4.76
N SER A 55 -20.67 -23.12 -3.71
CA SER A 55 -22.11 -23.46 -3.77
C SER A 55 -23.03 -22.29 -4.10
N LEU A 56 -22.52 -21.05 -4.08
CA LEU A 56 -23.29 -19.87 -4.45
C LEU A 56 -23.42 -19.78 -5.98
N ASP A 57 -24.67 -19.73 -6.46
CA ASP A 57 -25.05 -19.49 -7.85
C ASP A 57 -25.03 -17.97 -8.11
N ILE A 58 -23.82 -17.42 -8.22
CA ILE A 58 -23.58 -15.99 -8.46
C ILE A 58 -22.87 -15.87 -9.81
N THR A 59 -23.43 -15.06 -10.70
CA THR A 59 -22.86 -14.78 -12.01
C THR A 59 -21.95 -13.55 -12.00
N GLU A 60 -21.11 -13.40 -13.03
CA GLU A 60 -20.34 -12.17 -13.25
C GLU A 60 -21.23 -10.92 -13.32
N GLU A 61 -22.40 -11.04 -13.97
CA GLU A 61 -23.39 -9.97 -14.07
C GLU A 61 -23.93 -9.57 -12.68
N ASP A 62 -24.20 -10.55 -11.80
CA ASP A 62 -24.63 -10.27 -10.42
C ASP A 62 -23.55 -9.51 -9.64
N LEU A 63 -22.28 -9.89 -9.79
CA LEU A 63 -21.17 -9.19 -9.14
C LEU A 63 -21.07 -7.74 -9.62
N ILE A 64 -21.13 -7.51 -10.94
CA ILE A 64 -21.09 -6.16 -11.52
C ILE A 64 -22.28 -5.33 -11.02
N ASN A 65 -23.48 -5.89 -11.01
CA ASN A 65 -24.69 -5.20 -10.55
C ASN A 65 -24.67 -4.89 -9.05
N SER A 66 -23.98 -5.70 -8.24
CA SER A 66 -23.81 -5.48 -6.80
C SER A 66 -22.73 -4.45 -6.45
N ALA A 67 -21.80 -4.17 -7.38
CA ALA A 67 -20.77 -3.15 -7.22
C ALA A 67 -21.37 -1.75 -7.44
N ILE A 68 -21.99 -1.21 -6.39
CA ILE A 68 -22.58 0.14 -6.39
C ILE A 68 -21.48 1.16 -6.07
N GLY A 69 -21.47 2.29 -6.77
CA GLY A 69 -20.34 3.25 -6.85
C GLY A 69 -19.80 3.83 -5.53
N ASP A 70 -20.52 3.73 -4.41
CA ASP A 70 -20.05 4.22 -3.10
C ASP A 70 -19.28 3.15 -2.30
N ASN A 71 -19.18 1.92 -2.80
CA ASN A 71 -18.54 0.80 -2.11
C ASN A 71 -17.09 0.56 -2.54
N ILE A 72 -16.50 1.46 -3.33
CA ILE A 72 -15.12 1.36 -3.79
C ILE A 72 -14.18 1.51 -2.60
N VAL A 73 -13.31 0.52 -2.39
CA VAL A 73 -12.26 0.57 -1.36
C VAL A 73 -10.88 0.86 -1.95
N PHE A 74 -10.65 0.46 -3.21
CA PHE A 74 -9.38 0.66 -3.89
C PHE A 74 -9.58 0.63 -5.40
N ASP A 75 -8.95 1.54 -6.13
CA ASP A 75 -8.96 1.63 -7.58
C ASP A 75 -7.51 1.82 -8.07
N TYR A 76 -7.12 0.97 -9.02
CA TYR A 76 -5.88 1.09 -9.78
C TYR A 76 -6.21 1.21 -11.26
N TYR A 77 -5.72 2.27 -11.90
CA TYR A 77 -5.89 2.55 -13.32
C TYR A 77 -4.53 2.75 -13.99
N GLU A 78 -4.33 2.13 -15.15
CA GLU A 78 -3.22 2.41 -16.04
C GLU A 78 -3.70 2.66 -17.48
N ALA A 79 -3.04 3.59 -18.17
CA ALA A 79 -3.26 3.83 -19.58
C ALA A 79 -1.97 4.17 -20.31
N VAL A 80 -1.88 3.68 -21.54
CA VAL A 80 -0.86 4.10 -22.49
C VAL A 80 -1.36 5.37 -23.18
N VAL A 81 -0.62 6.46 -23.02
CA VAL A 81 -0.98 7.75 -23.65
C VAL A 81 -0.32 7.80 -25.02
N ALA A 82 -1.00 7.29 -26.04
CA ALA A 82 -0.58 7.47 -27.43
C ALA A 82 -1.08 8.83 -27.96
N THR A 83 -0.23 9.54 -28.71
CA THR A 83 -0.56 10.86 -29.27
C THR A 83 -1.58 10.79 -30.42
N VAL A 84 -1.86 9.60 -30.95
CA VAL A 84 -2.79 9.37 -32.08
C VAL A 84 -3.33 7.93 -31.97
N GLY A 85 -4.64 7.73 -31.77
CA GLY A 85 -5.27 6.40 -31.87
C GLY A 85 -6.41 6.14 -30.90
N GLY A 86 -6.18 6.40 -29.61
CA GLY A 86 -7.07 6.06 -28.51
C GLY A 86 -6.22 5.60 -27.33
N ASN A 87 -6.80 5.57 -26.13
CA ASN A 87 -6.06 5.20 -24.93
C ASN A 87 -6.37 3.75 -24.61
N ASP A 88 -5.43 2.84 -24.88
CA ASP A 88 -5.47 1.49 -24.29
C ASP A 88 -5.33 1.64 -22.78
N SER A 89 -6.35 1.20 -22.04
CA SER A 89 -6.37 1.31 -20.59
C SER A 89 -6.90 0.08 -19.90
N GLU A 90 -6.37 -0.15 -18.71
CA GLU A 90 -6.72 -1.24 -17.83
C GLU A 90 -7.01 -0.66 -16.43
N GLU A 91 -8.16 -1.00 -15.86
CA GLU A 91 -8.59 -0.57 -14.53
C GLU A 91 -8.98 -1.77 -13.67
N TYR A 92 -8.59 -1.75 -12.40
CA TYR A 92 -8.90 -2.74 -11.39
C TYR A 92 -9.53 -2.03 -10.19
N VAL A 93 -10.79 -2.36 -9.91
CA VAL A 93 -11.55 -1.71 -8.84
C VAL A 93 -12.02 -2.76 -7.84
N LEU A 94 -11.65 -2.57 -6.58
CA LEU A 94 -12.12 -3.36 -5.44
C LEU A 94 -13.34 -2.68 -4.81
N TYR A 95 -14.40 -3.47 -4.63
CA TYR A 95 -15.61 -3.08 -3.92
C TYR A 95 -15.80 -3.95 -2.69
N THR A 96 -16.33 -3.36 -1.61
CA THR A 96 -16.93 -4.16 -0.52
C THR A 96 -18.14 -4.93 -1.04
N CYS A 97 -18.42 -6.08 -0.42
CA CYS A 97 -19.60 -6.87 -0.69
C CYS A 97 -20.10 -7.58 0.57
N ASP A 98 -21.32 -8.09 0.49
CA ASP A 98 -21.96 -8.80 1.62
C ASP A 98 -21.43 -10.23 1.81
N TYR A 99 -20.52 -10.68 0.95
CA TYR A 99 -19.88 -12.00 1.04
C TYR A 99 -18.74 -11.96 2.05
N ASN A 100 -19.01 -12.42 3.28
CA ASN A 100 -18.04 -12.43 4.38
C ASN A 100 -16.66 -12.97 3.95
N GLY A 101 -15.62 -12.16 4.17
CA GLY A 101 -14.23 -12.52 3.85
C GLY A 101 -13.80 -12.30 2.40
N TYR A 102 -14.69 -11.78 1.55
CA TYR A 102 -14.41 -11.47 0.15
C TYR A 102 -14.62 -10.00 -0.18
N LEU A 103 -14.08 -9.61 -1.33
CA LEU A 103 -14.32 -8.36 -2.04
C LEU A 103 -14.68 -8.70 -3.47
N ILE A 104 -15.32 -7.76 -4.17
CA ILE A 104 -15.52 -7.85 -5.61
C ILE A 104 -14.37 -7.11 -6.27
N LEU A 105 -13.64 -7.80 -7.15
CA LEU A 105 -12.68 -7.19 -8.05
C LEU A 105 -13.30 -7.09 -9.44
N ILE A 106 -13.53 -5.87 -9.92
CA ILE A 106 -13.91 -5.62 -11.31
C ILE A 106 -12.68 -5.18 -12.09
N ARG A 107 -12.50 -5.77 -13.26
CA ARG A 107 -11.47 -5.41 -14.24
C ARG A 107 -12.14 -4.80 -15.45
N TYR A 108 -11.78 -3.55 -15.77
CA TYR A 108 -12.20 -2.88 -16.99
C TYR A 108 -11.03 -2.86 -17.98
N GLU A 109 -11.29 -3.29 -19.20
CA GLU A 109 -10.37 -3.21 -20.32
C GLU A 109 -10.98 -2.29 -21.38
N THR A 110 -10.27 -1.25 -21.78
CA THR A 110 -10.65 -0.41 -22.93
C THR A 110 -9.56 -0.51 -24.00
N PRO A 111 -9.63 -1.52 -24.89
CA PRO A 111 -8.69 -1.63 -25.98
C PRO A 111 -8.90 -0.49 -26.99
N ASP A 112 -7.81 -0.11 -27.69
CA ASP A 112 -7.88 0.94 -28.69
C ASP A 112 -8.92 0.66 -29.79
N GLY A 113 -9.84 1.59 -30.01
CA GLY A 113 -10.91 1.50 -31.00
C GLY A 113 -12.04 0.51 -30.68
N GLU A 114 -12.04 -0.13 -29.52
CA GLU A 114 -13.03 -1.13 -29.13
C GLU A 114 -13.90 -0.64 -27.95
N PRO A 115 -15.11 -1.20 -27.79
CA PRO A 115 -15.91 -0.96 -26.58
C PRO A 115 -15.20 -1.47 -25.32
N GLU A 116 -15.39 -0.75 -24.22
CA GLU A 116 -14.97 -1.21 -22.89
C GLU A 116 -15.59 -2.57 -22.56
N LYS A 117 -14.79 -3.44 -21.97
CA LYS A 117 -15.20 -4.74 -21.43
C LYS A 117 -15.01 -4.72 -19.93
N SER A 118 -16.00 -5.24 -19.21
CA SER A 118 -15.93 -5.41 -17.77
C SER A 118 -16.01 -6.89 -17.42
N TYR A 119 -15.27 -7.27 -16.40
CA TYR A 119 -15.24 -8.63 -15.86
C TYR A 119 -15.19 -8.54 -14.35
N ALA A 120 -15.77 -9.51 -13.64
CA ALA A 120 -15.84 -9.46 -12.18
C ALA A 120 -15.54 -10.81 -11.53
N ARG A 121 -14.88 -10.77 -10.37
CA ARG A 121 -14.58 -11.95 -9.55
C ARG A 121 -14.64 -11.64 -8.07
N LEU A 122 -14.91 -12.67 -7.27
CA LEU A 122 -14.69 -12.61 -5.83
C LEU A 122 -13.21 -12.88 -5.52
N VAL A 123 -12.62 -11.99 -4.74
CA VAL A 123 -11.24 -12.09 -4.25
C VAL A 123 -11.20 -12.02 -2.73
N PRO A 124 -10.17 -12.56 -2.06
CA PRO A 124 -10.07 -12.47 -0.60
C PRO A 124 -10.01 -11.02 -0.11
N ALA A 125 -10.61 -10.73 1.03
CA ALA A 125 -10.55 -9.41 1.65
C ALA A 125 -9.11 -8.94 1.95
N SER A 126 -8.17 -9.87 2.14
CA SER A 126 -6.75 -9.57 2.32
C SER A 126 -6.11 -8.88 1.11
N THR A 127 -6.72 -8.93 -0.08
CA THR A 127 -6.22 -8.21 -1.27
C THR A 127 -6.13 -6.70 -1.00
N PHE A 128 -7.13 -6.12 -0.32
CA PHE A 128 -7.09 -4.71 0.07
C PHE A 128 -5.92 -4.41 1.04
N ASP A 129 -5.72 -5.26 2.04
CA ASP A 129 -4.61 -5.11 2.99
C ASP A 129 -3.25 -5.16 2.29
N ASP A 130 -3.10 -6.03 1.30
CA ASP A 130 -1.86 -6.15 0.52
C ASP A 130 -1.62 -4.90 -0.34
N CYS A 131 -2.66 -4.35 -0.99
CA CYS A 131 -2.59 -3.07 -1.68
C CYS A 131 -2.16 -1.94 -0.73
N MET A 132 -2.76 -1.88 0.47
CA MET A 132 -2.42 -0.86 1.47
C MET A 132 -1.00 -1.04 2.05
N LYS A 133 -0.49 -2.26 2.15
CA LYS A 133 0.93 -2.52 2.49
C LYS A 133 1.85 -1.92 1.43
N ALA A 134 1.52 -2.05 0.14
CA ALA A 134 2.28 -1.40 -0.94
C ALA A 134 2.24 0.12 -0.81
N VAL A 135 1.04 0.72 -0.67
CA VAL A 135 0.87 2.17 -0.45
C VAL A 135 1.75 2.67 0.70
N LYS A 136 1.75 1.96 1.83
CA LYS A 136 2.57 2.31 3.01
C LYS A 136 4.06 2.13 2.77
N LYS A 137 4.48 1.01 2.14
CA LYS A 137 5.88 0.70 1.82
C LYS A 137 6.52 1.82 0.98
N TYR A 138 5.81 2.29 -0.03
CA TYR A 138 6.28 3.33 -0.94
C TYR A 138 5.93 4.75 -0.48
N LYS A 139 5.23 4.89 0.65
CA LYS A 139 4.80 6.17 1.25
C LYS A 139 4.02 7.03 0.25
N MET A 140 3.15 6.40 -0.55
CA MET A 140 2.50 7.06 -1.69
C MET A 140 1.66 8.28 -1.26
N THR A 141 1.08 8.28 -0.06
CA THR A 141 0.30 9.42 0.49
C THR A 141 1.12 10.69 0.71
N LYS A 142 2.46 10.61 0.66
CA LYS A 142 3.37 11.74 0.84
C LYS A 142 3.96 12.26 -0.47
N TRP A 143 3.62 11.62 -1.58
CA TRP A 143 4.12 11.99 -2.90
C TRP A 143 3.57 13.35 -3.30
N LYS A 144 4.47 14.24 -3.69
CA LYS A 144 4.20 15.63 -4.09
C LYS A 144 5.08 16.06 -5.26
N ASP A 145 5.91 15.15 -5.78
CA ASP A 145 6.97 15.49 -6.70
C ASP A 145 6.44 15.39 -8.13
N GLU A 146 6.33 16.53 -8.81
CA GLU A 146 5.65 16.66 -10.11
C GLU A 146 6.51 16.23 -11.32
N ILE A 147 7.48 15.33 -11.13
CA ILE A 147 8.41 15.00 -12.24
C ILE A 147 7.66 14.25 -13.34
N GLY A 148 6.68 13.41 -12.98
CA GLY A 148 5.89 12.64 -13.92
C GLY A 148 6.69 11.61 -14.73
N ILE A 149 5.99 10.68 -15.38
CA ILE A 149 6.57 9.88 -16.48
C ILE A 149 5.79 10.18 -17.74
N ASN A 150 6.52 10.53 -18.81
CA ASN A 150 5.94 10.74 -20.13
C ASN A 150 5.54 9.39 -20.76
N GLY A 151 4.35 9.33 -21.36
CA GLY A 151 3.87 8.22 -22.18
C GLY A 151 3.01 7.17 -21.46
N LYS A 152 2.93 7.21 -20.12
CA LYS A 152 2.01 6.36 -19.35
C LYS A 152 1.36 7.14 -18.21
N LYS A 153 0.07 6.89 -18.01
CA LYS A 153 -0.72 7.47 -16.93
C LYS A 153 -1.07 6.38 -15.94
N TYR A 154 -0.73 6.58 -14.68
CA TYR A 154 -1.15 5.71 -13.58
C TYR A 154 -1.97 6.51 -12.59
N VAL A 155 -3.01 5.90 -12.04
CA VAL A 155 -3.82 6.47 -10.96
C VAL A 155 -4.11 5.38 -9.94
N VAL A 156 -3.92 5.71 -8.67
CA VAL A 156 -4.34 4.89 -7.53
C VAL A 156 -5.29 5.73 -6.67
N ARG A 157 -6.43 5.16 -6.31
CA ARG A 157 -7.44 5.79 -5.45
C ARG A 157 -7.82 4.86 -4.32
N PHE A 158 -7.95 5.39 -3.12
CA PHE A 158 -8.38 4.63 -1.94
C PHE A 158 -8.82 5.56 -0.83
N SER A 159 -9.60 5.01 0.10
CA SER A 159 -10.02 5.69 1.32
C SER A 159 -9.21 5.20 2.52
N GLN A 160 -8.81 6.12 3.40
CA GLN A 160 -8.16 5.79 4.67
C GLN A 160 -8.77 6.65 5.79
N GLY A 161 -9.64 6.04 6.60
CA GLY A 161 -10.48 6.80 7.54
C GLY A 161 -11.44 7.70 6.76
N ASP A 162 -11.51 8.98 7.13
CA ASP A 162 -12.36 9.97 6.46
C ASP A 162 -11.67 10.65 5.25
N GLU A 163 -10.42 10.28 4.95
CA GLU A 163 -9.64 10.88 3.87
C GLU A 163 -9.69 10.03 2.60
N TYR A 164 -9.90 10.70 1.47
CA TYR A 164 -9.83 10.11 0.14
C TYR A 164 -8.52 10.51 -0.54
N TYR A 165 -7.76 9.52 -0.98
CA TYR A 165 -6.49 9.71 -1.65
C TYR A 165 -6.63 9.45 -3.15
N ARG A 166 -6.05 10.33 -3.95
CA ARG A 166 -5.88 10.15 -5.40
C ARG A 166 -4.43 10.45 -5.76
N ILE A 167 -3.70 9.41 -6.13
CA ILE A 167 -2.28 9.46 -6.41
C ILE A 167 -2.09 9.19 -7.88
N THR A 168 -1.46 10.13 -8.59
CA THR A 168 -1.20 9.99 -10.02
C THR A 168 0.28 9.81 -10.28
N SER A 169 0.61 9.29 -11.45
CA SER A 169 1.99 9.24 -11.94
C SER A 169 2.64 10.60 -12.08
N GLU A 170 1.87 11.69 -12.10
CA GLU A 170 2.41 13.06 -12.11
C GLU A 170 3.06 13.40 -10.77
N SER A 171 2.51 12.94 -9.64
CA SER A 171 2.97 13.30 -8.29
C SER A 171 4.12 12.44 -7.76
N MET A 172 4.59 11.46 -8.54
CA MET A 172 5.48 10.40 -8.05
C MET A 172 6.98 10.78 -8.09
N PRO A 173 7.80 10.23 -7.17
CA PRO A 173 9.25 10.32 -7.24
C PRO A 173 9.80 9.50 -8.43
N GLU A 174 11.08 9.69 -8.77
CA GLU A 174 11.76 9.02 -9.90
C GLU A 174 11.62 7.48 -9.89
N ASN A 175 11.56 6.86 -8.71
CA ASN A 175 11.38 5.43 -8.52
C ASN A 175 9.92 5.02 -8.20
N GLY A 176 8.95 5.89 -8.45
CA GLY A 176 7.53 5.65 -8.15
C GLY A 176 6.89 4.51 -8.95
N MET A 177 7.49 4.15 -10.09
CA MET A 177 7.03 3.05 -10.93
C MET A 177 6.92 1.71 -10.19
N ASP A 178 7.90 1.40 -9.34
CA ASP A 178 7.90 0.16 -8.57
C ASP A 178 6.67 0.03 -7.66
N ALA A 179 6.07 1.15 -7.25
CA ALA A 179 4.86 1.14 -6.42
C ALA A 179 3.62 0.77 -7.24
N PHE A 180 3.48 1.33 -8.44
CA PHE A 180 2.37 1.00 -9.35
C PHE A 180 2.47 -0.45 -9.82
N ASP A 181 3.68 -0.91 -10.17
CA ASP A 181 3.92 -2.32 -10.54
C ASP A 181 3.61 -3.27 -9.38
N ALA A 182 3.97 -2.91 -8.14
CA ALA A 182 3.64 -3.71 -6.97
C ALA A 182 2.11 -3.84 -6.78
N ILE A 183 1.37 -2.74 -6.91
CA ILE A 183 -0.10 -2.74 -6.79
C ILE A 183 -0.73 -3.55 -7.93
N ARG A 184 -0.30 -3.34 -9.18
CA ARG A 184 -0.75 -4.10 -10.35
C ARG A 184 -0.56 -5.60 -10.15
N ASN A 185 0.62 -6.02 -9.69
CA ASN A 185 0.92 -7.43 -9.46
C ASN A 185 0.06 -8.05 -8.36
N ILE A 186 -0.31 -7.29 -7.31
CA ILE A 186 -1.26 -7.74 -6.29
C ILE A 186 -2.65 -7.96 -6.92
N MET A 187 -3.14 -6.99 -7.69
CA MET A 187 -4.44 -7.09 -8.36
C MET A 187 -4.51 -8.26 -9.35
N ILE A 188 -3.48 -8.45 -10.17
CA ILE A 188 -3.38 -9.57 -11.11
C ILE A 188 -3.29 -10.91 -10.39
N SER A 189 -2.52 -10.99 -9.30
CA SER A 189 -2.42 -12.20 -8.50
C SER A 189 -3.76 -12.55 -7.86
N ALA A 190 -4.47 -11.56 -7.31
CA ALA A 190 -5.82 -11.72 -6.79
C ALA A 190 -6.80 -12.15 -7.88
N TRP A 191 -6.70 -11.58 -9.09
CA TRP A 191 -7.50 -11.98 -10.25
C TRP A 191 -7.29 -13.45 -10.64
N GLY A 192 -6.03 -13.91 -10.65
CA GLY A 192 -5.65 -15.28 -10.97
C GLY A 192 -6.07 -16.30 -9.91
N ALA A 193 -6.03 -15.91 -8.64
CA ALA A 193 -6.43 -16.72 -7.49
C ALA A 193 -7.94 -16.64 -7.16
N GLY A 194 -8.64 -15.65 -7.71
CA GLY A 194 -10.06 -15.41 -7.48
C GLY A 194 -10.94 -16.54 -7.97
N ILE A 195 -12.12 -16.66 -7.38
CA ILE A 195 -13.10 -17.68 -7.74
C ILE A 195 -13.68 -17.28 -9.10
N LYS A 196 -13.43 -18.11 -10.12
CA LYS A 196 -14.04 -18.00 -11.44
C LYS A 196 -15.46 -18.57 -11.35
N LYS A 197 -16.46 -17.78 -11.71
CA LYS A 197 -17.84 -18.24 -11.85
C LYS A 197 -18.28 -18.01 -13.28
#